data_AF-A0A7S2S9J6-F1
#
_entry.id   AF-A0A7S2S9J6-F1
#
_cell.length_a   1.000
_cell.length_b   1.000
_cell.length_c   1.000
_cell.angle_alpha   90.00
_cell.angle_beta   90.00
_cell.angle_gamma   90.00
#
_symmetry.space_group_name_H-M   'P 1'
#
loop_
_entity.id
_entity.type
_entity.pdbx_description
1 polymer ?
#
loop_
_entity_poly.entity_id
_entity_poly.type
_entity_poly.pdbx_seq_one_letter_code
_entity_poly.pdbx_strand_id
1 'polypeptide(L)'
;MDMYAGLVGIDHASYAAALHNMGSLDRAQALFLDDDDDEDTATDEVDNDINTRNEDADKQKREKRLELNQSAIQYFDHALKIRTAELGEHHSYTITTRSALGTALAAQVLAESSDEEQKRNIMTEERWQ
;
A
#
# COMPACT_ATOMS: atom_id res chain seq x y z
N MET A 1 13.94 2.17 -13.57
CA MET A 1 14.65 3.22 -12.80
C MET A 1 16.08 3.47 -13.29
N ASP A 2 16.66 2.55 -14.06
CA ASP A 2 18.06 2.62 -14.50
C ASP A 2 18.39 3.83 -15.38
N MET A 3 17.40 4.37 -16.11
CA MET A 3 17.60 5.57 -16.92
C MET A 3 17.87 6.82 -16.07
N TYR A 4 17.19 6.99 -14.93
CA TYR A 4 17.46 8.11 -14.01
C TYR A 4 18.76 7.88 -13.24
N ALA A 5 18.98 6.66 -12.75
CA ALA A 5 20.22 6.30 -12.08
C ALA A 5 21.45 6.52 -12.98
N GLY A 6 21.34 6.24 -14.28
CA GLY A 6 22.41 6.44 -15.25
C GLY A 6 22.65 7.90 -15.68
N LEU A 7 21.64 8.77 -15.58
CA LEU A 7 21.76 10.17 -16.01
C LEU A 7 22.25 11.11 -14.90
N VAL A 8 21.67 11.00 -13.71
CA VAL A 8 21.94 11.90 -12.58
C VAL A 8 22.69 11.24 -11.43
N GLY A 9 22.78 9.91 -11.42
CA GLY A 9 23.30 9.14 -10.29
C GLY A 9 22.20 8.73 -9.31
N ILE A 10 22.46 7.65 -8.57
CA ILE A 10 21.52 7.07 -7.58
C ILE A 10 21.33 8.02 -6.38
N ASP A 11 22.30 8.87 -6.10
CA ASP A 11 22.29 9.75 -4.93
C ASP A 11 21.73 11.15 -5.22
N HIS A 12 21.17 11.40 -6.41
CA HIS A 12 20.70 12.74 -6.77
C HIS A 12 19.25 13.02 -6.33
N ALA A 13 18.96 14.26 -5.98
CA ALA A 13 17.62 14.71 -5.58
C ALA A 13 16.51 14.39 -6.60
N SER A 14 16.84 14.37 -7.90
CA SER A 14 15.91 13.98 -8.97
C SER A 14 15.57 12.49 -8.95
N TYR A 15 16.51 11.62 -8.59
CA TYR A 15 16.25 10.19 -8.42
C TYR A 15 15.33 9.97 -7.21
N ALA A 16 15.57 10.68 -6.11
CA ALA A 16 14.67 10.68 -4.96
C ALA A 16 13.25 11.19 -5.29
N ALA A 17 13.13 12.16 -6.21
CA ALA A 17 11.82 12.61 -6.70
C ALA A 17 11.09 11.53 -7.49
N ALA A 18 11.80 10.81 -8.36
CA ALA A 18 11.20 9.70 -9.10
C ALA A 18 10.74 8.57 -8.16
N LEU A 19 11.53 8.23 -7.14
CA LEU A 19 11.16 7.24 -6.11
C LEU A 19 9.93 7.70 -5.31
N HIS A 20 9.88 8.96 -4.90
CA HIS A 20 8.71 9.52 -4.20
C HIS A 20 7.44 9.44 -5.04
N ASN A 21 7.54 9.71 -6.34
CA ASN A 21 6.40 9.63 -7.26
C ASN A 21 5.92 8.18 -7.41
N MET A 22 6.85 7.22 -7.50
CA MET A 22 6.50 5.79 -7.54
C MET A 22 5.80 5.34 -6.27
N GLY A 23 6.33 5.66 -5.08
CA GLY A 23 5.65 5.31 -3.83
C GLY A 23 4.28 5.97 -3.68
N SER A 24 4.11 7.18 -4.23
CA SER A 24 2.80 7.85 -4.26
C SER A 24 1.82 7.18 -5.21
N LEU A 25 2.30 6.68 -6.36
CA LEU A 25 1.50 5.94 -7.33
C LEU A 25 1.04 4.59 -6.76
N ASP A 26 1.96 3.81 -6.19
CA ASP A 26 1.63 2.51 -5.59
C ASP A 26 0.63 2.66 -4.46
N ARG A 27 0.80 3.70 -3.62
CA ARG A 27 -0.15 4.03 -2.57
C ARG A 27 -1.50 4.46 -3.13
N ALA A 28 -1.54 5.25 -4.20
CA ALA A 28 -2.81 5.63 -4.83
C ALA A 28 -3.52 4.40 -5.42
N GLN A 29 -2.79 3.49 -6.06
CA GLN A 29 -3.35 2.22 -6.56
C GLN A 29 -3.91 1.36 -5.42
N ALA A 30 -3.23 1.31 -4.28
CA ALA A 30 -3.72 0.61 -3.09
C ALA A 30 -5.07 1.18 -2.60
N LEU A 31 -5.27 2.50 -2.67
CA LEU A 31 -6.53 3.15 -2.31
C LEU A 31 -7.64 2.93 -3.35
N PHE A 32 -7.32 2.97 -4.64
CA PHE A 32 -8.31 2.68 -5.69
C PHE A 32 -8.85 1.26 -5.59
N LEU A 33 -8.02 0.30 -5.18
CA LEU A 33 -8.51 -1.02 -4.88
C LEU A 33 -9.57 -0.93 -3.77
N ASP A 34 -9.35 -0.23 -2.66
CA ASP A 34 -10.37 -0.14 -1.59
C ASP A 34 -11.72 0.48 -2.03
N ASP A 35 -11.75 1.39 -3.01
CA ASP A 35 -12.98 2.10 -3.44
C ASP A 35 -13.86 1.30 -4.44
N ASP A 36 -13.36 0.21 -5.05
CA ASP A 36 -14.11 -0.60 -6.04
C ASP A 36 -15.20 -1.53 -5.39
N ASP A 37 -15.80 -1.13 -4.26
CA ASP A 37 -16.74 -1.96 -3.50
C ASP A 37 -18.24 -1.76 -3.85
N ASP A 38 -18.59 -0.99 -4.90
CA ASP A 38 -19.98 -0.61 -5.20
C ASP A 38 -20.45 -0.89 -6.65
N GLU A 39 -20.26 -2.10 -7.19
CA GLU A 39 -21.16 -2.57 -8.26
C GLU A 39 -21.90 -3.84 -7.82
N ASP A 40 -22.95 -3.56 -7.06
CA ASP A 40 -24.02 -4.43 -6.59
C ASP A 40 -24.65 -5.24 -7.75
N THR A 41 -24.08 -6.39 -8.10
CA THR A 41 -24.83 -7.43 -8.82
C THR A 41 -25.61 -8.26 -7.82
N ALA A 42 -26.63 -7.62 -7.23
CA ALA A 42 -27.77 -8.32 -6.65
C ALA A 42 -28.49 -9.11 -7.75
N THR A 43 -28.01 -10.33 -8.03
CA THR A 43 -28.80 -11.34 -8.73
C THR A 43 -29.22 -12.40 -7.72
N ASP A 44 -30.52 -12.45 -7.47
CA ASP A 44 -31.26 -13.31 -6.54
C ASP A 44 -31.20 -14.83 -6.84
N GLU A 45 -30.06 -15.38 -7.29
CA GLU A 45 -29.90 -16.83 -7.50
C GLU A 45 -28.70 -17.41 -6.73
N VAL A 46 -29.07 -18.30 -5.81
CA VAL A 46 -28.21 -19.02 -4.87
C VAL A 46 -27.32 -20.02 -5.62
N ASP A 47 -26.06 -19.66 -5.84
CA ASP A 47 -24.98 -20.60 -6.15
C ASP A 47 -23.83 -20.41 -5.15
N ASN A 48 -23.57 -21.44 -4.34
CA ASN A 48 -22.44 -21.49 -3.39
C ASN A 48 -21.08 -21.25 -4.07
N ASP A 49 -21.00 -21.47 -5.38
CA ASP A 49 -19.82 -21.27 -6.24
C ASP A 49 -19.59 -19.78 -6.63
N ILE A 50 -20.58 -18.90 -6.44
CA ILE A 50 -20.43 -17.44 -6.62
C ILE A 50 -19.87 -16.82 -5.33
N ASN A 51 -20.34 -17.28 -4.16
CA ASN A 51 -19.92 -16.73 -2.87
C ASN A 51 -18.43 -17.01 -2.58
N THR A 52 -17.94 -18.21 -2.89
CA THR A 52 -16.51 -18.55 -2.75
C THR A 52 -15.60 -17.76 -3.70
N ARG A 53 -16.06 -17.47 -4.94
CA ARG A 53 -15.32 -16.63 -5.90
C ARG A 53 -15.20 -15.18 -5.45
N ASN A 54 -16.23 -14.64 -4.82
CA ASN A 54 -16.23 -13.28 -4.29
C ASN A 54 -15.26 -13.17 -3.11
N GLU A 55 -15.27 -14.14 -2.17
CA GLU A 55 -14.32 -14.18 -1.06
C GLU A 55 -12.85 -14.31 -1.52
N ASP A 56 -12.59 -15.13 -2.54
CA ASP A 56 -11.25 -15.28 -3.13
C ASP A 56 -10.78 -14.03 -3.87
N ALA A 57 -11.69 -13.30 -4.53
CA ALA A 57 -11.40 -12.04 -5.21
C ALA A 57 -11.07 -10.94 -4.18
N ASP A 58 -11.85 -10.83 -3.10
CA ASP A 58 -11.59 -9.90 -2.00
C ASP A 58 -10.27 -10.20 -1.32
N LYS A 59 -9.96 -11.48 -1.10
CA LYS A 59 -8.66 -11.90 -0.54
C LYS A 59 -7.50 -11.47 -1.44
N GLN A 60 -7.58 -11.71 -2.75
CA GLN A 60 -6.54 -11.28 -3.70
C GLN A 60 -6.37 -9.76 -3.73
N LYS A 61 -7.49 -9.02 -3.67
CA LYS A 61 -7.51 -7.56 -3.60
C LYS A 61 -6.79 -7.04 -2.36
N ARG A 62 -7.06 -7.63 -1.18
CA ARG A 62 -6.35 -7.33 0.08
C ARG A 62 -4.85 -7.61 0.00
N GLU A 63 -4.47 -8.77 -0.53
CA GLU A 63 -3.06 -9.16 -0.70
C GLU A 63 -2.30 -8.18 -1.60
N LYS A 64 -2.90 -7.81 -2.74
CA LYS A 64 -2.32 -6.85 -3.68
C LYS A 64 -2.17 -5.46 -3.07
N ARG A 65 -3.16 -5.00 -2.29
CA ARG A 65 -3.07 -3.73 -1.54
C ARG A 65 -1.89 -3.73 -0.57
N LEU A 66 -1.68 -4.83 0.14
CA LEU A 66 -0.56 -4.98 1.07
C LEU A 66 0.79 -4.91 0.34
N GLU A 67 0.91 -5.61 -0.78
CA GLU A 67 2.13 -5.59 -1.61
C GLU A 67 2.46 -4.18 -2.13
N LEU A 68 1.45 -3.46 -2.63
CA LEU A 68 1.60 -2.08 -3.09
C LEU A 68 2.01 -1.14 -1.95
N ASN A 69 1.41 -1.30 -0.76
CA ASN A 69 1.76 -0.50 0.40
C ASN A 69 3.21 -0.73 0.85
N GLN A 70 3.64 -2.00 0.90
CA GLN A 70 5.03 -2.35 1.22
C GLN A 70 6.02 -1.76 0.21
N SER A 71 5.69 -1.85 -1.09
CA SER A 71 6.50 -1.25 -2.15
C SER A 71 6.60 0.28 -1.99
N ALA A 72 5.48 0.95 -1.69
CA ALA A 72 5.46 2.37 -1.42
C ALA A 72 6.36 2.77 -0.24
N ILE A 73 6.34 2.01 0.86
CA ILE A 73 7.21 2.24 2.02
C ILE A 73 8.69 2.15 1.61
N GLN A 74 9.07 1.13 0.84
CA GLN A 74 10.45 0.97 0.37
C GLN A 74 10.91 2.15 -0.49
N TYR A 75 10.05 2.60 -1.41
CA TYR A 75 10.37 3.76 -2.25
C TYR A 75 10.49 5.06 -1.44
N PHE A 76 9.59 5.28 -0.47
CA PHE A 76 9.67 6.46 0.39
C PHE A 76 10.90 6.45 1.30
N ASP A 77 11.28 5.28 1.86
CA ASP A 77 12.47 5.15 2.70
C ASP A 77 13.74 5.48 1.90
N HIS A 78 13.85 4.95 0.69
CA HIS A 78 14.99 5.23 -0.18
C HIS A 78 15.04 6.71 -0.60
N ALA A 79 13.89 7.28 -1.00
CA ALA A 79 13.80 8.71 -1.32
C ALA A 79 14.18 9.59 -0.12
N LEU A 80 13.79 9.20 1.10
CA LEU A 80 14.10 9.92 2.32
C LEU A 80 15.60 9.93 2.59
N LYS A 81 16.27 8.76 2.50
CA LYS A 81 17.72 8.63 2.70
C LYS A 81 18.52 9.57 1.78
N ILE A 82 18.18 9.58 0.50
CA ILE A 82 18.83 10.45 -0.48
C ILE A 82 18.55 11.93 -0.16
N ARG A 83 17.28 12.28 0.12
CA ARG A 83 16.90 13.66 0.44
C ARG A 83 17.54 14.18 1.73
N THR A 84 17.70 13.33 2.74
CA THR A 84 18.41 13.68 3.97
C THR A 84 19.89 13.91 3.74
N ALA A 85 20.51 13.13 2.85
CA ALA A 85 21.93 13.28 2.51
C ALA A 85 22.22 14.54 1.69
N GLU A 86 21.39 14.83 0.68
CA GLU A 86 21.60 15.93 -0.27
C GLU A 86 21.07 17.28 0.22
N LEU A 87 19.84 17.31 0.75
CA LEU A 87 19.13 18.56 1.08
C LEU A 87 19.06 18.83 2.59
N GLY A 88 19.29 17.82 3.42
CA GLY A 88 19.17 17.89 4.87
C GLY A 88 17.74 17.65 5.40
N GLU A 89 17.62 17.57 6.73
CA GLU A 89 16.39 17.14 7.42
C GLU A 89 15.24 18.15 7.36
N HIS A 90 15.54 19.45 7.33
CA HIS A 90 14.54 20.51 7.38
C HIS A 90 14.07 20.99 6.00
N HIS A 91 14.58 20.40 4.93
CA HIS A 91 14.16 20.76 3.59
C HIS A 91 12.71 20.35 3.35
N SER A 92 11.92 21.20 2.67
CA SER A 92 10.48 20.97 2.44
C SER A 92 10.22 19.60 1.80
N TYR A 93 10.98 19.21 0.77
CA TYR A 93 10.84 17.88 0.16
C TYR A 93 11.17 16.71 1.10
N THR A 94 12.14 16.86 2.01
CA THR A 94 12.47 15.82 3.00
C THR A 94 11.30 15.62 3.96
N ILE A 95 10.72 16.73 4.44
CA ILE A 95 9.54 16.73 5.32
C ILE A 95 8.34 16.09 4.61
N THR A 96 8.06 16.44 3.35
CA THR A 96 6.97 15.84 2.57
C THR A 96 7.16 14.33 2.41
N THR A 97 8.38 13.88 2.13
CA THR A 97 8.68 12.43 2.04
C THR A 97 8.43 11.72 3.36
N ARG A 98 8.87 12.34 4.47
CA ARG A 98 8.70 11.78 5.80
C ARG A 98 7.21 11.68 6.17
N SER A 99 6.43 12.70 5.82
CA SER A 99 4.99 12.69 6.00
C SER A 99 4.33 11.55 5.20
N ALA A 100 4.70 11.40 3.93
CA ALA A 100 4.16 10.34 3.06
C ALA A 100 4.51 8.94 3.58
N LEU A 101 5.75 8.73 4.02
CA LEU A 101 6.21 7.50 4.67
C LEU A 101 5.42 7.21 5.95
N GLY A 102 5.21 8.21 6.80
CA GLY A 102 4.41 8.06 8.01
C GLY A 102 2.97 7.63 7.71
N THR A 103 2.34 8.19 6.68
CA THR A 103 1.00 7.76 6.29
C THR A 103 0.97 6.34 5.72
N ALA A 104 2.00 5.93 4.96
CA ALA A 104 2.09 4.56 4.45
C ALA A 104 2.26 3.55 5.59
N LEU A 105 3.13 3.83 6.56
CA LEU A 105 3.30 3.00 7.75
C LEU A 105 2.02 2.91 8.60
N ALA A 106 1.30 4.02 8.76
CA ALA A 106 0.03 4.01 9.47
C ALA A 106 -0.99 3.08 8.77
N ALA A 107 -1.09 3.14 7.44
CA ALA A 107 -1.96 2.26 6.67
C ALA A 107 -1.56 0.77 6.82
N GLN A 108 -0.25 0.47 6.84
CA GLN A 108 0.24 -0.89 7.08
C GLN A 108 -0.18 -1.44 8.45
N VAL A 109 -0.04 -0.65 9.51
CA VAL A 109 -0.43 -1.06 10.87
C VAL A 109 -1.94 -1.27 10.98
N LEU A 110 -2.73 -0.40 10.36
CA LEU A 110 -4.18 -0.53 10.33
C LEU A 110 -4.62 -1.81 9.60
N ALA A 111 -4.01 -2.11 8.46
CA ALA A 111 -4.28 -3.35 7.72
C ALA A 111 -3.99 -4.60 8.57
N GLU A 112 -2.84 -4.64 9.25
CA GLU A 112 -2.47 -5.78 10.09
C GLU A 112 -3.40 -5.95 11.29
N SER A 113 -3.82 -4.84 11.93
CA SER A 113 -4.78 -4.89 13.04
C SER A 113 -6.16 -5.44 12.61
N SER A 114 -6.59 -5.13 11.38
CA SER A 114 -7.85 -5.62 10.82
C SER A 114 -7.79 -7.11 10.52
N ASP A 115 -6.69 -7.58 9.93
CA ASP A 115 -6.46 -9.00 9.65
C ASP A 115 -6.43 -9.85 10.93
N GLU A 116 -5.81 -9.33 12.00
CA GLU A 116 -5.82 -9.98 13.30
C GLU A 116 -7.23 -10.08 13.89
N GLU A 117 -8.04 -9.02 13.76
CA GLU A 117 -9.42 -9.02 14.25
C GLU A 117 -10.29 -10.04 13.52
N GLN A 118 -10.17 -10.12 12.18
CA GLN A 118 -10.87 -11.14 11.41
C GLN A 118 -10.49 -12.55 11.87
N LYS A 119 -9.19 -12.83 12.06
CA LYS A 119 -8.72 -14.13 12.57
C LYS A 119 -9.28 -14.47 13.95
N ARG A 120 -9.35 -13.47 14.85
CA ARG A 120 -9.92 -13.65 16.19
C ARG A 120 -11.41 -14.00 16.12
N ASN A 121 -12.18 -13.31 15.27
CA ASN A 121 -13.61 -13.57 15.12
C ASN A 121 -13.87 -14.97 14.57
N ILE A 122 -13.14 -15.40 13.54
CA ILE A 122 -13.25 -16.75 12.97
C ILE A 122 -12.92 -17.82 14.03
N MET A 123 -11.81 -17.66 14.78
CA MET A 123 -11.45 -18.60 15.87
C MET A 123 -12.51 -18.68 16.97
N THR A 124 -13.24 -17.58 17.24
CA THR A 124 -14.34 -17.62 18.21
C THR A 124 -15.58 -18.32 17.66
N GLU A 125 -15.90 -18.16 16.37
CA GLU A 125 -17.06 -18.83 15.74
C GLU A 125 -16.86 -20.34 15.64
N GLU A 126 -15.67 -20.81 15.24
CA GLU A 126 -15.33 -22.24 15.20
C GLU A 126 -15.37 -22.90 16.59
N ARG A 127 -15.16 -22.13 17.65
CA ARG A 127 -15.21 -22.63 19.03
C ARG A 127 -16.63 -22.87 19.55
N TRP A 128 -17.64 -22.28 18.92
CA TRP A 128 -19.05 -22.41 19.31
C TRP A 128 -19.90 -23.23 18.32
N GLN A 129 -19.29 -23.78 17.26
CA GLN A 129 -19.88 -24.80 16.38
C GLN A 129 -19.47 -26.21 16.79
#